data_AF-A0A2P1JHC9-F1
#
_entry.id   AF-A0A2P1JHC9-F1
#
_cell.length_a   1.000
_cell.length_b   1.000
_cell.length_c   1.000
_cell.angle_alpha   90.00
_cell.angle_beta   90.00
_cell.angle_gamma   90.00
#
_symmetry.space_group_name_H-M   'P 1'
#
loop_
_entity.id
_entity.type
_entity.pdbx_description
1 polymer ?
#
loop_
_entity_poly.entity_id
_entity_poly.type
_entity_poly.pdbx_seq_one_letter_code
_entity_poly.pdbx_strand_id
1 'polypeptide(L)' 'MDKSTATADIIYSECKWYIPKLRCLRSYFLIMMTRSQRGVCIRAGNYHVINNRTVLLMAKTAYSFYAFLQNVT' A
#
# COMPACT_ATOMS: atom_id res chain seq x y z
N MET A 1 1.12 -3.55 -2.80
CA MET A 1 1.09 -2.40 -1.86
C MET A 1 1.73 -2.75 -0.54
N ASP A 2 1.33 -3.85 0.09
CA ASP A 2 1.73 -4.19 1.48
C ASP A 2 3.25 -4.39 1.66
N LYS A 3 3.91 -4.97 0.64
CA LYS A 3 5.38 -5.10 0.63
C LYS A 3 6.11 -3.76 0.56
N SER A 4 5.49 -2.74 -0.05
CA SER A 4 6.06 -1.40 -0.19
C SER A 4 5.96 -0.60 1.11
N THR A 5 4.92 -0.83 1.91
CA THR A 5 4.76 -0.19 3.23
C THR A 5 5.68 -0.83 4.28
N ALA A 6 5.87 -2.15 4.20
CA ALA A 6 6.76 -2.90 5.11
C ALA A 6 8.25 -2.52 4.97
N THR A 7 8.64 -1.81 3.91
CA THR A 7 10.03 -1.40 3.69
C THR A 7 10.53 -0.44 4.78
N ALA A 8 9.66 0.39 5.37
CA ALA A 8 10.04 1.26 6.49
C ALA A 8 10.50 0.44 7.71
N ASP A 9 9.69 -0.57 8.06
CA ASP A 9 9.91 -1.43 9.21
C ASP A 9 11.18 -2.26 9.06
N ILE A 10 11.42 -2.80 7.87
CA ILE A 10 12.65 -3.56 7.56
C ILE A 10 13.89 -2.67 7.70
N ILE A 11 13.86 -1.44 7.17
CA ILE A 11 15.00 -0.53 7.30
C ILE A 11 15.22 -0.15 8.76
N TYR A 12 14.15 0.03 9.54
CA TYR A 12 14.27 0.36 10.95
C TYR A 12 14.82 -0.80 11.79
N SER A 13 14.38 -2.04 11.55
CA SER A 13 14.78 -3.23 12.31
C SER A 13 16.16 -3.77 11.91
N GLU A 14 16.45 -3.86 10.62
CA GLU A 14 17.64 -4.54 10.10
C GLU A 14 18.85 -3.61 9.95
N CYS A 15 18.64 -2.32 9.64
CA CYS A 15 19.75 -1.39 9.46
C CYS A 15 20.16 -0.74 10.78
N LYS A 16 21.44 -0.87 11.14
CA LYS A 16 22.04 -0.21 12.31
C LYS A 16 22.34 1.27 12.05
N TRP A 17 21.29 2.05 11.74
CA TRP A 17 21.34 3.48 11.40
C TRP A 17 21.99 4.36 12.49
N TYR A 18 22.03 3.86 13.73
CA TYR A 18 22.65 4.53 14.87
C TYR A 18 24.20 4.47 14.85
N ILE A 19 24.83 3.62 14.03
CA ILE A 19 26.29 3.48 13.99
C ILE A 19 26.96 4.76 13.42
N PRO A 20 28.06 5.25 14.04
CA PRO A 20 28.75 6.48 13.59
C PRO A 20 29.24 6.44 12.15
N LYS A 21 29.70 5.27 11.67
CA LYS A 21 30.19 5.06 10.29
C LYS A 21 29.11 5.32 9.22
N LEU A 22 27.84 5.20 9.59
CA LEU A 22 26.69 5.40 8.71
C LEU A 22 26.07 6.80 8.85
N ARG A 23 26.71 7.72 9.58
CA ARG A 23 26.18 9.07 9.82
C ARG A 23 25.86 9.81 8.51
N CYS A 24 26.71 9.67 7.49
CA CYS A 24 26.50 10.28 6.17
C CYS A 24 25.27 9.72 5.44
N LEU A 25 24.85 8.48 5.76
CA LEU A 25 23.72 7.81 5.12
C LEU A 25 22.39 7.98 5.87
N ARG A 26 22.41 8.59 7.06
CA ARG A 26 21.19 8.77 7.88
C ARG A 26 20.09 9.55 7.18
N SER A 27 20.45 10.58 6.41
CA SER A 27 19.49 11.35 5.62
C SER A 27 18.76 10.46 4.60
N TYR A 28 19.49 9.57 3.92
CA TYR A 28 18.91 8.63 2.96
C TYR A 28 17.99 7.61 3.63
N PHE A 29 18.38 7.06 4.79
CA PHE A 29 17.51 6.16 5.57
C PHE A 29 16.23 6.87 6.01
N LEU A 30 16.34 8.11 6.49
CA LEU A 30 15.19 8.92 6.90
C LEU A 30 14.24 9.17 5.71
N ILE A 31 14.79 9.52 4.55
CA ILE A 31 14.01 9.72 3.32
C ILE A 31 13.30 8.43 2.93
N MET A 32 13.98 7.28 2.93
CA MET A 32 13.37 5.99 2.62
C MET A 32 12.23 5.67 3.58
N MET A 33 12.46 5.75 4.89
CA MET A 33 11.42 5.48 5.90
C MET A 33 10.20 6.39 5.74
N THR A 34 10.43 7.69 5.49
CA THR A 34 9.34 8.66 5.32
C THR A 34 8.54 8.40 4.04
N ARG A 35 9.21 7.97 2.96
CA ARG A 35 8.56 7.74 1.66
C ARG A 35 7.89 6.37 1.59
N SER A 36 8.43 5.35 2.23
CA SER A 36 7.84 4.01 2.27
C SER A 36 6.57 3.94 3.12
N GLN A 37 6.34 4.90 4.04
CA GLN A 37 5.04 5.04 4.72
C GLN A 37 3.87 5.21 3.74
N ARG A 38 4.13 5.71 2.51
CA ARG A 38 3.16 5.73 1.42
C ARG A 38 3.47 4.59 0.46
N GLY A 39 2.76 3.49 0.62
CA GLY A 39 2.86 2.35 -0.28
C GLY A 39 2.62 2.75 -1.74
N VAL A 40 3.41 2.19 -2.66
CA VAL A 40 3.21 2.40 -4.09
C VAL A 40 1.82 1.90 -4.48
N CYS A 41 1.02 2.81 -5.05
CA CYS A 41 -0.34 2.54 -5.48
C CYS A 41 -0.50 2.71 -6.98
N ILE A 42 -1.08 1.69 -7.64
CA ILE A 42 -1.50 1.80 -9.04
C ILE A 42 -2.90 2.40 -9.02
N ARG A 43 -3.09 3.52 -9.71
CA ARG A 43 -4.40 4.20 -9.83
C ARG A 43 -4.94 4.05 -11.25
N ALA A 44 -6.22 3.69 -11.37
CA ALA A 44 -6.95 3.73 -12.64
C ALA A 44 -7.39 5.16 -12.93
N GLY A 45 -6.73 5.83 -13.89
CA GLY A 45 -7.11 7.18 -14.34
C GLY A 45 -7.19 8.25 -13.23
N ASN A 46 -6.51 8.03 -12.10
CA ASN A 46 -6.57 8.83 -10.86
C ASN A 46 -7.88 8.72 -10.03
N TYR A 47 -8.85 7.89 -10.43
CA TYR A 47 -10.12 7.72 -9.72
C TYR A 47 -10.03 6.71 -8.57
N HIS A 48 -9.53 5.51 -8.87
CA HIS A 48 -9.50 4.41 -7.91
C HIS A 48 -8.14 3.77 -7.81
N VAL A 49 -7.70 3.52 -6.57
CA VAL A 49 -6.51 2.74 -6.28
C VAL A 49 -6.84 1.26 -6.51
N ILE A 50 -6.12 0.61 -7.41
CA ILE A 50 -6.30 -0.82 -7.74
C ILE A 50 -5.69 -1.63 -6.60
N ASN A 51 -6.53 -2.24 -5.79
CA ASN A 51 -6.14 -3.15 -4.71
C ASN A 51 -7.07 -4.39 -4.71
N ASN A 52 -6.64 -5.49 -4.10
CA ASN A 52 -7.48 -6.68 -3.96
C ASN A 52 -8.82 -6.36 -3.29
N ARG A 53 -8.82 -5.40 -2.35
CA ARG A 53 -10.05 -4.91 -1.71
C ARG A 53 -11.01 -4.23 -2.71
N THR A 54 -10.50 -3.48 -3.69
CA THR A 54 -11.36 -2.83 -4.70
C THR A 54 -11.93 -3.85 -5.68
N VAL A 55 -11.16 -4.88 -6.05
CA VAL A 55 -11.66 -6.00 -6.86
C VAL A 55 -12.77 -6.75 -6.12
N LEU A 56 -12.57 -7.04 -4.83
CA LEU A 56 -13.59 -7.67 -4.00
C LEU A 56 -14.86 -6.79 -3.88
N LEU A 57 -14.68 -5.48 -3.74
CA LEU A 57 -15.79 -4.54 -3.69
C LEU A 57 -16.60 -4.59 -4.99
N MET A 58 -15.93 -4.53 -6.15
CA MET A 58 -16.57 -4.62 -7.47
C MET A 58 -17.36 -5.93 -7.64
N ALA A 59 -16.76 -7.06 -7.23
CA ALA A 59 -17.43 -8.35 -7.28
C ALA A 59 -18.67 -8.40 -6.36
N LYS A 60 -18.55 -7.88 -5.13
CA LYS A 60 -19.69 -7.77 -4.20
C LYS A 60 -20.79 -6.90 -4.78
N THR A 61 -20.47 -5.73 -5.33
CA THR A 61 -21.48 -4.84 -5.89
C THR A 61 -22.19 -5.47 -7.09
N ALA A 62 -21.45 -6.17 -7.97
CA ALA A 62 -22.03 -6.88 -9.10
C ALA A 62 -22.99 -7.99 -8.63
N TYR A 63 -22.58 -8.78 -7.64
CA TYR A 63 -23.43 -9.84 -7.09
C TYR A 63 -24.65 -9.30 -6.35
N SER A 64 -24.50 -8.25 -5.54
CA SER A 64 -25.62 -7.61 -4.85
C SER A 64 -26.63 -7.03 -5.84
N PHE A 65 -26.15 -6.44 -6.95
CA PHE A 65 -27.02 -5.95 -8.01
C PHE A 65 -27.77 -7.09 -8.71
N TYR A 66 -27.08 -8.18 -9.01
CA TYR A 66 -27.71 -9.38 -9.57
C TYR A 66 -28.77 -9.96 -8.62
N ALA A 67 -28.44 -10.15 -7.34
CA ALA A 67 -29.36 -10.67 -6.35
C ALA A 67 -30.59 -9.75 -6.19
N PHE A 68 -30.40 -8.43 -6.23
CA PHE A 68 -31.52 -7.49 -6.20
C PHE A 68 -32.46 -7.69 -7.39
N LEU A 69 -31.93 -7.75 -8.61
CA LEU A 69 -32.74 -7.97 -9.81
C LEU A 69 -33.52 -9.29 -9.74
N GLN A 70 -32.90 -10.34 -9.20
CA GLN A 70 -33.55 -11.64 -9.05
C GLN A 70 -34.67 -11.66 -8.00
N ASN A 71 -34.66 -10.75 -7.02
CA ASN A 71 -35.76 -10.61 -6.06
C ASN A 71 -36.90 -9.71 -6.56
N VAL A 72 -36.63 -8.89 -7.59
CA VAL A 72 -37.64 -8.00 -8.21
C VAL A 72 -38.36 -8.68 -9.38
N THR A 73 -37.80 -9.79 -9.89
CA THR A 73 -38.40 -10.62 -10.95
C THR A 73 -39.18 -11.77 -10.32
#